data_AF-A0A182SKA2-F1
#
_entry.id   AF-A0A182SKA2-F1
#
_cell.length_a   1.000
_cell.length_b   1.000
_cell.length_c   1.000
_cell.angle_alpha   90.00
_cell.angle_beta   90.00
_cell.angle_gamma   90.00
#
_symmetry.space_group_name_H-M   'P 1'
#
loop_
_entity.id
_entity.type
_entity.pdbx_description
1 polymer ?
#
loop_
_entity_poly.entity_id
_entity_poly.type
_entity_poly.pdbx_seq_one_letter_code
_entity_poly.pdbx_strand_id
1 'polypeptide(L)'
;MKSDKKSRAEHIILMTKRFNDGSRLVCSEIVSRSNMAARVAAIEKWTAVADICRCLHNFNGVLQICAAFTNAAVYRLKKTWDKVPRTIKSTITKLQAVVCSDGRFRVMREALHRCDPPCIPYLGMYLTDLSFIEEGTSDFTPDGLLNFSKMRMIAHVIREIRHFQQTPYKIDHIPKVTSYLLDTSLLLDDDELYHKSLQIEPRSSRLSAPNTANV
;
A
#
# COMPACT_ATOMS: atom_id res chain seq x y z
N MET A 1 -20.62 -7.27 4.61
CA MET A 1 -19.68 -8.24 4.00
C MET A 1 -20.25 -9.64 4.08
N LYS A 2 -20.21 -10.43 3.00
CA LYS A 2 -20.76 -11.80 2.99
C LYS A 2 -19.94 -12.70 3.92
N SER A 3 -20.62 -13.55 4.71
CA SER A 3 -20.02 -14.42 5.74
C SER A 3 -19.13 -15.53 5.15
N ASP A 4 -19.37 -15.90 3.90
CA ASP A 4 -18.70 -16.96 3.13
C ASP A 4 -17.46 -16.48 2.35
N LYS A 5 -17.01 -15.22 2.52
CA LYS A 5 -15.87 -14.68 1.76
C LYS A 5 -14.60 -15.52 1.85
N LYS A 6 -14.35 -16.14 3.01
CA LYS A 6 -13.13 -16.94 3.27
C LYS A 6 -13.09 -18.20 2.41
N SER A 7 -14.23 -18.87 2.22
CA SER A 7 -14.32 -20.07 1.38
C SER A 7 -14.45 -19.73 -0.11
N ARG A 8 -15.05 -18.58 -0.46
CA ARG A 8 -15.32 -18.23 -1.87
C ARG A 8 -14.22 -17.43 -2.57
N ALA A 9 -13.37 -16.73 -1.81
CA ALA A 9 -12.39 -15.81 -2.35
C ALA A 9 -11.06 -15.87 -1.58
N GLU A 10 -10.62 -17.08 -1.22
CA GLU A 10 -9.40 -17.33 -0.43
C GLU A 10 -8.19 -16.57 -0.99
N HIS A 11 -7.87 -16.73 -2.27
CA HIS A 11 -6.70 -16.10 -2.90
C HIS A 11 -6.76 -14.56 -2.88
N ILE A 12 -7.95 -13.97 -2.99
CA ILE A 12 -8.15 -12.51 -2.89
C ILE A 12 -7.88 -12.04 -1.46
N ILE A 13 -8.29 -12.83 -0.47
CA ILE A 13 -8.03 -12.56 0.95
C ILE A 13 -6.54 -12.70 1.24
N LEU A 14 -5.87 -13.72 0.70
CA LEU A 14 -4.41 -13.90 0.83
C LEU A 14 -3.65 -12.73 0.21
N MET A 15 -4.07 -12.22 -0.95
CA MET A 15 -3.45 -11.04 -1.57
C MET A 15 -3.65 -9.78 -0.73
N THR A 16 -4.86 -9.58 -0.18
CA THR A 16 -5.13 -8.47 0.76
C THR A 16 -4.28 -8.59 2.03
N LYS A 17 -4.17 -9.80 2.60
CA LYS A 17 -3.29 -10.07 3.74
C LYS A 17 -1.85 -9.73 3.40
N ARG A 18 -1.35 -10.16 2.24
CA ARG A 18 0.02 -9.88 1.79
C ARG A 18 0.26 -8.38 1.59
N PHE A 19 -0.74 -7.64 1.10
CA PHE A 19 -0.69 -6.19 1.02
C PHE A 19 -0.41 -5.58 2.41
N ASN A 20 -1.24 -5.95 3.39
CA ASN A 20 -1.16 -5.44 4.76
C ASN A 20 0.15 -5.83 5.45
N ASP A 21 0.56 -7.11 5.35
CA ASP A 21 1.81 -7.59 5.95
C ASP A 21 3.03 -6.87 5.38
N GLY A 22 3.04 -6.59 4.07
CA GLY A 22 4.12 -5.83 3.43
C GLY A 22 4.21 -4.40 3.94
N SER A 23 3.09 -3.69 4.04
CA SER A 23 3.05 -2.34 4.62
C SER A 23 3.48 -2.35 6.10
N ARG A 24 2.98 -3.31 6.88
CA ARG A 24 3.32 -3.49 8.29
C ARG A 24 4.80 -3.81 8.49
N LEU A 25 5.42 -4.61 7.62
CA LEU A 25 6.86 -4.89 7.65
C LEU A 25 7.67 -3.61 7.52
N VAL A 26 7.31 -2.74 6.57
CA VAL A 26 7.98 -1.44 6.36
C VAL A 26 7.82 -0.55 7.60
N CYS A 27 6.61 -0.46 8.16
CA CYS A 27 6.38 0.26 9.42
C CYS A 27 7.25 -0.28 10.56
N SER A 28 7.24 -1.60 10.75
CA SER A 28 7.95 -2.30 11.83
C SER A 28 9.46 -2.10 11.72
N GLU A 29 10.01 -2.16 10.51
CA GLU A 29 11.41 -1.91 10.22
C GLU A 29 11.86 -0.49 10.55
N ILE A 30 11.00 0.52 10.35
CA ILE A 30 11.31 1.92 10.67
C ILE A 30 11.21 2.14 12.18
N VAL A 31 10.10 1.77 12.81
CA VAL A 31 9.87 2.06 14.24
C VAL A 31 10.66 1.14 15.19
N SER A 32 11.27 0.07 14.68
CA SER A 32 12.18 -0.76 15.48
C SER A 32 13.61 -0.19 15.57
N ARG A 33 13.95 0.87 14.84
CA ARG A 33 15.27 1.50 14.92
C ARG A 33 15.26 2.63 15.96
N SER A 34 15.97 2.43 17.06
CA SER A 34 16.15 3.43 18.12
C SER A 34 17.02 4.62 17.66
N ASN A 35 18.03 4.36 16.82
CA ASN A 35 18.93 5.39 16.30
C ASN A 35 18.28 6.19 15.15
N MET A 36 18.39 7.52 15.21
CA MET A 36 17.89 8.46 14.19
C MET A 36 18.47 8.16 12.81
N ALA A 37 19.79 8.01 12.70
CA ALA A 37 20.43 7.75 11.41
C ALA A 37 19.97 6.42 10.78
N ALA A 38 19.77 5.40 11.61
CA ALA A 38 19.25 4.10 11.15
C ALA A 38 17.79 4.19 10.66
N ARG A 39 16.95 5.02 11.29
CA ARG A 39 15.58 5.27 10.80
C ARG A 39 15.57 5.98 9.46
N VAL A 40 16.39 7.02 9.30
CA VAL A 40 16.52 7.75 8.03
C VAL A 40 16.98 6.79 6.93
N ALA A 41 18.03 5.99 7.18
CA ALA A 41 18.50 4.99 6.23
C ALA A 41 17.43 3.95 5.87
N ALA A 42 16.57 3.54 6.82
CA ALA A 42 15.46 2.64 6.54
C ALA A 42 14.41 3.28 5.61
N ILE A 43 14.07 4.55 5.82
CA ILE A 43 13.15 5.31 4.95
C ILE A 43 13.75 5.45 3.54
N GLU A 44 15.04 5.77 3.43
CA GLU A 44 15.76 5.87 2.16
C GLU A 44 15.76 4.54 1.41
N LYS A 45 16.10 3.43 2.11
CA LYS A 45 16.05 2.07 1.57
C LYS A 45 14.68 1.76 0.98
N TRP A 46 13.62 1.94 1.76
CA TRP A 46 12.27 1.61 1.31
C TRP A 46 11.78 2.55 0.20
N THR A 47 12.21 3.80 0.18
CA THR A 47 11.94 4.71 -0.95
C THR A 47 12.60 4.21 -2.24
N ALA A 48 13.85 3.75 -2.17
CA ALA A 48 14.54 3.17 -3.32
C ALA A 48 13.84 1.87 -3.79
N VAL A 49 13.43 1.00 -2.86
CA VAL A 49 12.64 -0.21 -3.20
C VAL A 49 11.33 0.17 -3.89
N ALA A 50 10.61 1.20 -3.41
CA ALA A 50 9.38 1.65 -4.03
C ALA A 50 9.60 2.21 -5.44
N ASP A 51 10.67 2.97 -5.69
CA ASP A 51 10.97 3.45 -7.04
C ASP A 51 11.39 2.31 -7.98
N ILE A 52 12.11 1.30 -7.48
CA ILE A 52 12.37 0.06 -8.24
C ILE A 52 11.06 -0.67 -8.55
N CYS A 53 10.13 -0.79 -7.59
CA CYS A 53 8.80 -1.36 -7.84
C CYS A 53 8.06 -0.59 -8.93
N ARG A 54 8.15 0.75 -8.96
CA ARG A 54 7.57 1.57 -10.02
C ARG A 54 8.19 1.26 -11.38
N CYS A 55 9.52 1.16 -11.46
CA CYS A 55 10.23 0.79 -12.70
C CYS A 55 9.89 -0.63 -13.18
N LEU A 56 9.57 -1.54 -12.26
CA LEU A 56 9.12 -2.90 -12.55
C LEU A 56 7.60 -2.99 -12.79
N HIS A 57 6.89 -1.86 -12.86
CA HIS A 57 5.43 -1.82 -13.00
C HIS A 57 4.67 -2.58 -11.89
N ASN A 58 5.27 -2.71 -10.71
CA ASN A 58 4.64 -3.26 -9.52
C ASN A 58 3.99 -2.15 -8.70
N PHE A 59 2.85 -1.64 -9.19
CA PHE A 59 2.08 -0.57 -8.54
C PHE A 59 1.51 -0.99 -7.18
N ASN A 60 1.24 -2.29 -6.99
CA ASN A 60 0.88 -2.82 -5.67
C ASN A 60 2.00 -2.57 -4.66
N GLY A 61 3.26 -2.89 -5.01
CA GLY A 61 4.45 -2.65 -4.18
C GLY A 61 4.70 -1.17 -3.88
N VAL A 62 4.52 -0.30 -4.88
CA VAL A 62 4.59 1.16 -4.67
C VAL A 62 3.58 1.59 -3.62
N LEU A 63 2.30 1.20 -3.79
CA LEU A 63 1.24 1.57 -2.86
C LEU A 63 1.46 0.99 -1.46
N GLN A 64 1.94 -0.26 -1.34
CA GLN A 64 2.26 -0.88 -0.05
C GLN A 64 3.25 -0.04 0.76
N ILE A 65 4.35 0.40 0.13
CA ILE A 65 5.40 1.18 0.80
C ILE A 65 4.93 2.61 1.08
N CYS A 66 4.23 3.25 0.13
CA CYS A 66 3.65 4.58 0.34
C CYS A 66 2.64 4.58 1.49
N ALA A 67 1.81 3.55 1.61
CA ALA A 67 0.86 3.39 2.71
C ALA A 67 1.58 3.30 4.07
N ALA A 68 2.72 2.62 4.13
CA ALA A 68 3.54 2.55 5.33
C ALA A 68 4.10 3.92 5.74
N PHE A 69 4.54 4.75 4.80
CA PHE A 69 5.02 6.11 5.09
C PHE A 69 3.92 7.04 5.60
N THR A 70 2.67 6.82 5.19
CA THR A 70 1.50 7.56 5.68
C THR A 70 0.85 6.95 6.92
N ASN A 71 1.30 5.77 7.37
CA ASN A 71 0.81 5.15 8.60
C ASN A 71 1.07 6.07 9.79
N ALA A 72 0.09 6.19 10.70
CA ALA A 72 0.14 7.12 11.82
C ALA A 72 1.39 6.96 12.70
N ALA A 73 1.90 5.74 12.89
CA ALA A 73 3.10 5.47 13.68
C ALA A 73 4.39 5.99 12.99
N VAL A 74 4.44 6.01 11.67
CA VAL A 74 5.61 6.49 10.90
C VAL A 74 5.48 7.97 10.57
N TYR A 75 4.32 8.41 10.09
CA TYR A 75 4.06 9.78 9.66
C TYR A 75 4.27 10.83 10.77
N ARG A 76 4.06 10.42 12.03
CA ARG A 76 4.21 11.31 13.20
C ARG A 76 5.66 11.58 13.61
N LEU A 77 6.64 10.83 13.12
CA LEU A 77 8.05 10.95 13.48
C LEU A 77 8.70 12.19 12.84
N LYS A 78 8.22 13.39 13.19
CA LYS A 78 8.60 14.64 12.53
C LYS A 78 10.09 14.92 12.61
N LYS A 79 10.75 14.65 13.74
CA LYS A 79 12.21 14.86 13.88
C LYS A 79 12.98 13.93 12.93
N THR A 80 12.50 12.70 12.76
CA THR A 80 13.06 11.75 11.79
C THR A 80 12.85 12.25 10.36
N TRP A 81 11.62 12.64 10.01
CA TRP A 81 11.32 13.19 8.69
C TRP A 81 12.14 14.43 8.37
N ASP A 82 12.40 15.33 9.33
CA ASP A 82 13.23 16.52 9.13
C ASP A 82 14.66 16.19 8.70
N LYS A 83 15.18 15.03 9.10
CA LYS A 83 16.51 14.54 8.73
C LYS A 83 16.54 13.76 7.42
N VAL A 84 15.40 13.35 6.87
CA VAL A 84 15.34 12.72 5.55
C VAL A 84 15.71 13.73 4.46
N PRO A 85 16.64 13.42 3.54
CA PRO A 85 17.05 14.34 2.48
C PRO A 85 15.88 14.81 1.61
N ARG A 86 15.96 16.06 1.13
CA ARG A 86 14.92 16.67 0.28
C ARG A 86 14.70 15.90 -1.02
N THR A 87 15.75 15.33 -1.59
CA THR A 87 15.69 14.48 -2.80
C THR A 87 14.83 13.24 -2.56
N ILE A 88 15.03 12.57 -1.44
CA ILE A 88 14.26 11.38 -1.03
C ILE A 88 12.80 11.75 -0.79
N LYS A 89 12.54 12.86 -0.08
CA LYS A 89 11.16 13.37 0.10
C LYS A 89 10.48 13.65 -1.24
N SER A 90 11.18 14.26 -2.20
CA SER A 90 10.65 14.52 -3.54
C SER A 90 10.29 13.22 -4.27
N THR A 91 11.13 12.19 -4.17
CA THR A 91 10.83 10.87 -4.72
C THR A 91 9.60 10.25 -4.07
N ILE A 92 9.47 10.32 -2.74
CA ILE A 92 8.27 9.85 -2.03
C ILE A 92 7.01 10.57 -2.54
N THR A 93 7.04 11.90 -2.68
CA THR A 93 5.90 12.67 -3.20
C THR A 93 5.52 12.24 -4.62
N LYS A 94 6.50 12.01 -5.50
CA LYS A 94 6.25 11.52 -6.87
C LYS A 94 5.61 10.12 -6.85
N LEU A 95 6.12 9.21 -6.02
CA LEU A 95 5.56 7.87 -5.88
C LEU A 95 4.13 7.90 -5.33
N GLN A 96 3.86 8.73 -4.31
CA GLN A 96 2.52 8.93 -3.75
C GLN A 96 1.55 9.50 -4.78
N ALA A 97 1.98 10.40 -5.66
CA ALA A 97 1.14 10.94 -6.73
C ALA A 97 0.71 9.86 -7.73
N VAL A 98 1.60 8.91 -8.06
CA VAL A 98 1.28 7.79 -8.97
C VAL A 98 0.20 6.87 -8.39
N VAL A 99 0.22 6.65 -7.08
CA VAL A 99 -0.68 5.69 -6.40
C VAL A 99 -1.80 6.35 -5.61
N CYS A 100 -2.02 7.65 -5.82
CA CYS A 100 -3.04 8.41 -5.11
C CYS A 100 -4.45 7.86 -5.40
N SER A 101 -5.31 7.79 -4.38
CA SER A 101 -6.70 7.33 -4.51
C SER A 101 -7.62 8.32 -5.21
N ASP A 102 -7.17 9.56 -5.44
CA ASP A 102 -7.95 10.62 -6.08
C ASP A 102 -8.51 10.18 -7.44
N GLY A 103 -9.78 10.48 -7.67
CA GLY A 103 -10.49 10.07 -8.89
C GLY A 103 -10.55 8.56 -9.06
N ARG A 104 -10.62 7.79 -7.96
CA ARG A 104 -10.57 6.31 -7.95
C ARG A 104 -9.29 5.77 -8.56
N PHE A 105 -8.14 6.28 -8.13
CA PHE A 105 -6.82 5.93 -8.66
C PHE A 105 -6.60 6.33 -10.13
N ARG A 106 -7.09 7.50 -10.55
CA ARG A 106 -7.04 7.96 -11.95
C ARG A 106 -5.63 7.86 -12.54
N VAL A 107 -4.63 8.38 -11.83
CA VAL A 107 -3.23 8.38 -12.30
C VAL A 107 -2.68 6.97 -12.46
N MET A 108 -2.95 6.07 -11.49
CA MET A 108 -2.55 4.66 -11.58
C MET A 108 -3.25 3.95 -12.74
N ARG A 109 -4.54 4.21 -12.96
CA ARG A 109 -5.31 3.63 -14.09
C ARG A 109 -4.73 4.06 -15.43
N GLU A 110 -4.44 5.35 -15.60
CA GLU A 110 -3.80 5.86 -16.81
C GLU A 110 -2.42 5.23 -17.04
N ALA A 111 -1.64 5.03 -15.97
CA ALA A 111 -0.35 4.34 -16.04
C ALA A 111 -0.52 2.87 -16.44
N LEU A 112 -1.47 2.15 -15.84
CA LEU A 112 -1.77 0.74 -16.15
C LEU A 112 -2.26 0.56 -17.59
N HIS A 113 -3.07 1.50 -18.10
CA HIS A 113 -3.57 1.44 -19.48
C HIS A 113 -2.46 1.58 -20.54
N ARG A 114 -1.36 2.26 -20.18
CA ARG A 114 -0.18 2.45 -21.04
C ARG A 114 0.94 1.44 -20.75
N CYS A 115 0.70 0.49 -19.86
CA CYS A 115 1.71 -0.43 -19.36
C CYS A 115 1.55 -1.80 -20.01
N ASP A 116 2.62 -2.27 -20.65
CA ASP A 116 2.71 -3.67 -21.08
C ASP A 116 3.15 -4.57 -19.91
N PRO A 117 2.66 -5.82 -19.82
CA PRO A 117 3.17 -6.80 -18.87
C PRO A 117 4.68 -7.11 -19.05
N PRO A 118 5.41 -7.54 -17.99
CA PRO A 118 4.93 -7.91 -16.67
C PRO A 118 4.58 -6.69 -15.80
N CYS A 119 3.46 -6.78 -15.07
CA CYS A 119 2.96 -5.71 -14.21
C CYS A 119 2.14 -6.30 -13.05
N ILE A 120 2.21 -5.68 -11.87
CA ILE A 120 1.34 -6.01 -10.73
C ILE A 120 0.50 -4.79 -10.37
N PRO A 121 -0.78 -4.76 -10.77
CA PRO A 121 -1.68 -3.67 -10.40
C PRO A 121 -2.12 -3.79 -8.93
N TYR A 122 -2.65 -2.69 -8.37
CA TYR A 122 -3.35 -2.75 -7.09
C TYR A 122 -4.73 -3.39 -7.25
N LEU A 123 -4.90 -4.61 -6.74
CA LEU A 123 -6.14 -5.38 -6.90
C LEU A 123 -7.37 -4.70 -6.29
N GLY A 124 -7.21 -3.95 -5.19
CA GLY A 124 -8.31 -3.27 -4.52
C GLY A 124 -9.08 -2.30 -5.43
N MET A 125 -8.39 -1.70 -6.40
CA MET A 125 -9.00 -0.85 -7.43
C MET A 125 -10.04 -1.61 -8.27
N TYR A 126 -9.69 -2.78 -8.77
CA TYR A 126 -10.61 -3.60 -9.56
C TYR A 126 -11.72 -4.23 -8.72
N LEU A 127 -11.43 -4.58 -7.46
CA LEU A 127 -12.46 -5.07 -6.53
C LEU A 127 -13.51 -3.99 -6.27
N THR A 128 -13.10 -2.72 -6.15
CA THR A 128 -14.03 -1.59 -6.06
C THR A 128 -14.90 -1.48 -7.32
N ASP A 129 -14.32 -1.61 -8.52
CA ASP A 129 -15.10 -1.56 -9.77
C ASP A 129 -16.10 -2.72 -9.86
N LEU A 130 -15.70 -3.94 -9.50
CA LEU A 130 -16.58 -5.11 -9.45
C LEU A 130 -17.72 -4.91 -8.45
N SER A 131 -17.45 -4.37 -7.27
CA SER A 131 -18.49 -4.02 -6.29
C SER A 131 -19.47 -2.99 -6.84
N PHE A 132 -18.99 -1.95 -7.52
CA PHE A 132 -19.85 -0.94 -8.15
C PHE A 132 -20.76 -1.54 -9.23
N ILE A 133 -20.24 -2.46 -10.06
CA ILE A 133 -21.05 -3.15 -11.08
C ILE A 133 -22.11 -4.03 -10.40
N GLU A 134 -21.72 -4.75 -9.36
CA GLU A 134 -22.59 -5.67 -8.61
C GLU A 134 -23.75 -4.93 -7.94
N GLU A 135 -23.48 -3.80 -7.30
CA GLU A 135 -24.47 -2.99 -6.58
C GLU A 135 -25.31 -2.13 -7.52
N GLY A 136 -24.72 -1.66 -8.64
CA GLY A 136 -25.38 -0.75 -9.57
C GLY A 136 -26.20 -1.43 -10.67
N THR A 137 -26.06 -2.74 -10.87
CA THR A 137 -26.71 -3.46 -11.98
C THR A 137 -27.37 -4.76 -11.51
N SER A 138 -28.66 -4.93 -11.80
CA SER A 138 -29.41 -6.16 -11.47
C SER A 138 -28.91 -7.36 -12.27
N ASP A 139 -28.91 -8.54 -11.63
CA ASP A 139 -28.59 -9.83 -12.28
C ASP A 139 -29.63 -10.23 -13.32
N PHE A 140 -30.87 -9.78 -13.16
CA PHE A 140 -31.98 -10.09 -14.06
C PHE A 140 -32.58 -8.81 -14.64
N THR A 141 -33.03 -8.88 -15.88
CA THR A 141 -33.82 -7.84 -16.54
C THR A 141 -35.22 -7.76 -15.91
N PRO A 142 -36.00 -6.70 -16.17
CA PRO A 142 -37.39 -6.61 -15.70
C PRO A 142 -38.26 -7.79 -16.15
N ASP A 143 -37.93 -8.41 -17.29
CA ASP A 143 -38.62 -9.58 -17.84
C ASP A 143 -38.15 -10.91 -17.21
N GLY A 144 -37.28 -10.87 -16.19
CA GLY A 144 -36.76 -12.05 -15.50
C GLY A 144 -35.65 -12.80 -16.25
N LEU A 145 -35.10 -12.24 -17.34
CA LEU A 145 -33.99 -12.85 -18.09
C LEU A 145 -32.64 -12.49 -17.47
N LEU A 146 -31.63 -13.36 -17.61
CA LEU A 146 -30.27 -13.05 -17.15
C LEU A 146 -29.72 -11.80 -17.86
N ASN A 147 -29.22 -10.85 -17.08
CA ASN A 147 -28.67 -9.60 -17.59
C ASN A 147 -27.25 -9.78 -18.14
N PHE A 148 -27.14 -10.14 -19.41
CA PHE A 148 -25.86 -10.27 -20.10
C PHE A 148 -25.08 -8.94 -20.21
N SER A 149 -25.71 -7.78 -20.04
CA SER A 149 -25.00 -6.51 -19.98
C SER A 149 -24.10 -6.45 -18.73
N LYS A 150 -24.66 -6.78 -17.56
CA LYS A 150 -23.91 -6.92 -16.31
C LYS A 150 -22.76 -7.92 -16.45
N MET A 151 -23.04 -9.09 -17.02
CA MET A 151 -22.02 -10.14 -17.22
C MET A 151 -20.86 -9.67 -18.08
N ARG A 152 -21.12 -8.89 -19.15
CA ARG A 152 -20.06 -8.32 -19.99
C ARG A 152 -19.22 -7.28 -19.25
N MET A 153 -19.83 -6.44 -18.41
CA MET A 153 -19.10 -5.46 -17.59
C MET A 153 -18.15 -6.16 -16.60
N ILE A 154 -18.63 -7.18 -15.89
CA ILE A 154 -17.80 -8.00 -14.98
C ILE A 154 -16.67 -8.69 -15.75
N ALA A 155 -16.98 -9.32 -16.88
CA ALA A 155 -15.99 -10.01 -17.71
C ALA A 155 -14.90 -9.08 -18.25
N HIS A 156 -15.24 -7.82 -18.54
CA HIS A 156 -14.27 -6.82 -18.99
C HIS A 156 -13.21 -6.55 -17.91
N VAL A 157 -13.64 -6.28 -16.68
CA VAL A 157 -12.73 -6.05 -15.54
C VAL A 157 -11.85 -7.27 -15.29
N ILE A 158 -12.43 -8.48 -15.30
CA ILE A 158 -11.66 -9.73 -15.10
C ILE A 158 -10.63 -9.92 -16.23
N ARG A 159 -10.96 -9.56 -17.47
CA ARG A 159 -10.04 -9.69 -18.60
C ARG A 159 -8.82 -8.77 -18.44
N GLU A 160 -8.99 -7.56 -17.94
CA GLU A 160 -7.87 -6.66 -17.63
C GLU A 160 -6.95 -7.25 -16.55
N ILE A 161 -7.51 -7.81 -15.48
CA ILE A 161 -6.71 -8.49 -14.44
C ILE A 161 -5.92 -9.66 -15.06
N ARG A 162 -6.58 -10.49 -15.89
CA ARG A 162 -5.96 -11.64 -16.53
C ARG A 162 -4.83 -11.25 -17.49
N HIS A 163 -4.94 -10.10 -18.17
CA HIS A 163 -3.89 -9.60 -19.05
C HIS A 163 -2.55 -9.45 -18.31
N PHE A 164 -2.58 -8.86 -17.10
CA PHE A 164 -1.37 -8.70 -16.28
C PHE A 164 -0.84 -10.01 -15.67
N GLN A 165 -1.68 -11.05 -15.57
CA GLN A 165 -1.28 -12.36 -15.04
C GLN A 165 -0.57 -13.26 -16.06
N GLN A 166 -0.63 -12.93 -17.36
CA GLN A 166 -0.14 -13.81 -18.43
C GLN A 166 1.39 -13.78 -18.61
N THR A 167 2.05 -12.70 -18.20
CA THR A 167 3.49 -12.52 -18.43
C THR A 167 4.24 -12.55 -17.09
N PRO A 168 5.10 -13.56 -16.84
CA PRO A 168 5.87 -13.63 -15.61
C PRO A 168 7.03 -12.63 -15.60
N TYR A 169 7.45 -12.24 -14.39
CA TYR A 169 8.73 -11.55 -14.20
C TYR A 169 9.89 -12.51 -14.42
N LYS A 170 10.92 -12.06 -15.15
CA LYS A 170 12.19 -12.77 -15.31
C LYS A 170 13.15 -12.39 -14.17
N ILE A 171 12.76 -12.72 -12.94
CA ILE A 171 13.53 -12.43 -11.72
C ILE A 171 13.78 -13.74 -11.02
N ASP A 172 15.06 -14.04 -10.76
CA ASP A 172 15.44 -15.25 -10.05
C ASP A 172 15.02 -15.16 -8.58
N HIS A 173 14.50 -16.29 -8.08
CA HIS A 173 14.13 -16.39 -6.69
C HIS A 173 15.37 -16.40 -5.80
N ILE A 174 15.43 -15.46 -4.84
CA ILE A 174 16.49 -15.40 -3.83
C ILE A 174 15.89 -15.82 -2.48
N PRO A 175 16.10 -17.09 -2.03
CA PRO A 175 15.42 -17.63 -0.84
C PRO A 175 15.62 -16.78 0.41
N LYS A 176 16.84 -16.29 0.66
CA LYS A 176 17.15 -15.46 1.83
C LYS A 176 16.33 -14.16 1.88
N VAL A 177 16.11 -13.54 0.72
CA VAL A 177 15.30 -12.31 0.63
C VAL A 177 13.83 -12.64 0.84
N THR A 178 13.33 -13.68 0.20
CA THR A 178 11.94 -14.12 0.34
C THR A 178 11.61 -14.51 1.78
N SER A 179 12.48 -15.27 2.45
CA SER A 179 12.32 -15.62 3.86
C SER A 179 12.22 -14.38 4.74
N TYR A 180 13.09 -13.38 4.57
CA TYR A 180 12.99 -12.11 5.29
C TYR A 180 11.67 -11.37 4.99
N LEU A 181 11.26 -11.31 3.73
CA LEU A 181 10.03 -10.60 3.32
C LEU A 181 8.74 -11.31 3.77
N LEU A 182 8.81 -12.60 4.12
CA LEU A 182 7.67 -13.43 4.54
C LEU A 182 7.66 -13.72 6.04
N ASP A 183 8.70 -13.33 6.77
CA ASP A 183 8.81 -13.59 8.20
C ASP A 183 7.81 -12.76 9.00
N THR A 184 6.77 -13.41 9.51
CA THR A 184 5.71 -12.77 10.30
C THR A 184 6.17 -12.37 11.70
N SER A 185 7.29 -12.90 12.20
CA SER A 185 7.84 -12.51 13.51
C SER A 185 8.42 -11.10 13.53
N LEU A 186 8.69 -10.52 12.35
CA LEU A 186 9.15 -9.15 12.20
C LEU A 186 8.01 -8.11 12.26
N LEU A 187 6.75 -8.56 12.25
CA LEU A 187 5.59 -7.70 12.16
C LEU A 187 5.13 -7.29 13.55
N LEU A 188 5.11 -5.98 13.81
CA LEU A 188 4.46 -5.39 14.97
C LEU A 188 3.00 -5.11 14.66
N ASP A 189 2.11 -5.35 15.62
CA ASP A 189 0.71 -4.96 15.48
C ASP A 189 0.53 -3.42 15.55
N ASP A 190 -0.69 -2.95 15.27
CA ASP A 190 -0.95 -1.52 15.13
C ASP A 190 -0.75 -0.75 16.44
N ASP A 191 -1.01 -1.39 17.59
CA ASP A 191 -0.81 -0.81 18.93
C ASP A 191 0.68 -0.77 19.29
N GLU A 192 1.41 -1.85 19.04
CA GLU A 192 2.86 -1.95 19.22
C GLU A 192 3.61 -0.92 18.35
N LEU A 193 3.23 -0.80 17.08
CA LEU A 193 3.78 0.19 16.15
C LEU A 193 3.65 1.60 16.72
N TYR A 194 2.44 1.95 17.16
CA TYR A 194 2.15 3.28 17.66
C TYR A 194 2.83 3.54 19.01
N HIS A 195 2.87 2.54 19.89
CA HIS A 195 3.57 2.62 21.17
C HIS A 195 5.07 2.86 21.00
N LYS A 196 5.75 2.07 20.14
CA LYS A 196 7.18 2.29 19.84
C LYS A 196 7.43 3.65 19.21
N SER A 197 6.55 4.11 18.32
CA SER A 197 6.63 5.45 17.76
C SER A 197 6.60 6.54 18.83
N LEU A 198 5.73 6.41 19.84
CA LEU A 198 5.66 7.36 20.97
C LEU A 198 6.91 7.34 21.84
N GLN A 199 7.53 6.17 22.03
CA GLN A 199 8.81 6.05 22.74
C GLN A 199 9.95 6.75 21.98
N ILE A 200 9.98 6.62 20.65
CA ILE A 200 10.99 7.25 19.78
C ILE A 200 10.84 8.77 19.76
N GLU A 201 9.63 9.27 19.53
CA GLU A 201 9.32 10.69 19.49
C GLU A 201 8.08 10.98 20.34
N PRO A 202 8.23 11.29 21.64
CA PRO A 202 7.12 11.61 22.52
C PRO A 202 6.31 12.81 22.01
N ARG A 203 5.02 12.86 22.33
CA ARG A 203 4.19 14.04 22.06
C ARG A 203 4.74 15.21 22.88
N SER A 204 5.03 16.35 22.25
CA SER A 204 5.36 17.56 22.99
C SER A 204 4.19 17.91 23.92
N SER A 205 4.44 17.95 25.22
CA SER A 205 3.50 18.50 26.18
C SER A 205 3.34 20.00 25.90
N ARG A 206 2.11 20.49 25.75
CA ARG A 206 1.82 21.93 25.61
C ARG A 206 2.05 22.73 26.91
N LEU A 207 2.86 22.24 27.84
CA LEU A 207 3.05 22.79 29.18
C LEU A 207 4.55 22.92 29.47
N SER A 208 5.17 23.92 28.88
CA SER A 208 6.45 24.51 29.32
C SER A 208 6.77 25.73 28.45
N ALA A 209 5.83 26.67 28.37
CA ALA A 209 6.21 28.07 28.19
C ALA A 209 6.49 28.61 29.60
N PRO A 210 7.73 29.05 29.92
CA PRO A 210 7.96 29.78 31.16
C PRO A 210 7.14 31.07 31.07
N ASN A 211 6.28 31.28 32.06
CA ASN A 211 5.59 32.54 32.27
C ASN A 211 6.66 33.55 32.70
N THR A 212 7.33 34.22 31.77
CA THR A 212 8.10 35.43 32.07
C THR A 212 7.13 36.59 32.18
N ALA A 213 6.42 36.63 33.29
CA ALA A 213 5.88 37.86 33.85
C ALA A 213 6.62 38.06 35.17
N ASN A 214 7.57 38.99 35.19
CA ASN A 214 7.91 39.79 36.37
C ASN A 214 8.90 40.90 36.03
N VAL A 215 8.53 42.09 36.54
CA VAL A 215 9.16 43.42 36.58
C VAL A 215 9.06 44.25 35.30
#